data_AF-A0A1I1RXK5-F1
#
_entry.id   AF-A0A1I1RXK5-F1
#
_cell.length_a   1.000
_cell.length_b   1.000
_cell.length_c   1.000
_cell.angle_alpha   90.00
_cell.angle_beta   90.00
_cell.angle_gamma   90.00
#
_symmetry.space_group_name_H-M   'P 1'
#
loop_
_entity.id
_entity.type
_entity.pdbx_description
1 polymer ?
#
loop_
_entity_poly.entity_id
_entity_poly.type
_entity_poly.pdbx_seq_one_letter_code
_entity_poly.pdbx_strand_id
1 'polypeptide(L)'
;MHYDVIGDVHGCLDELHTLFSVMNYKLKNHVYVNPDGRIPVFLGDITDRGPASIETIRLVYNMVVKSNKAYYVPGNHCNKLYRYFLGNNVQLKHGLETTVEEYNTLPETE
;
A
#
# COMPACT_ATOMS: atom_id res chain seq x y z
N MET A 1 2.25 -17.04 17.12
CA MET A 1 2.45 -15.99 16.11
C MET A 1 1.08 -15.54 15.67
N HIS A 2 0.78 -14.23 15.73
CA HIS A 2 -0.55 -13.70 15.45
C HIS A 2 -0.51 -12.79 14.22
N TYR A 3 -1.53 -12.91 13.37
CA TYR A 3 -1.61 -12.20 12.11
C TYR A 3 -2.86 -11.35 12.06
N ASP A 4 -2.72 -10.17 11.47
CA ASP A 4 -3.80 -9.25 11.18
C ASP A 4 -3.95 -9.13 9.67
N VAL A 5 -5.02 -9.70 9.15
CA VAL A 5 -5.26 -9.72 7.71
C VAL A 5 -5.95 -8.43 7.30
N ILE A 6 -5.27 -7.63 6.49
CA ILE A 6 -5.72 -6.33 5.99
C ILE A 6 -6.22 -6.54 4.57
N GLY A 7 -7.50 -6.22 4.34
CA GLY A 7 -8.11 -6.27 3.01
C GLY A 7 -7.66 -5.12 2.11
N ASP A 8 -8.42 -4.90 1.05
CA ASP A 8 -8.16 -3.89 0.02
C ASP A 8 -8.06 -2.50 0.64
N VAL A 9 -6.94 -1.82 0.40
CA VAL A 9 -6.69 -0.47 0.92
C VAL A 9 -7.04 0.60 -0.10
N HIS A 10 -6.77 0.35 -1.39
CA HIS A 10 -7.13 1.26 -2.48
C HIS A 10 -6.75 2.72 -2.22
N GLY A 11 -5.53 3.00 -1.76
CA GLY A 11 -5.08 4.37 -1.50
C GLY A 11 -5.75 5.10 -0.33
N CYS A 12 -6.60 4.43 0.46
CA CYS A 12 -7.21 4.96 1.69
C CYS A 12 -6.20 4.98 2.86
N LEU A 13 -5.19 5.85 2.75
CA LEU A 13 -4.09 5.93 3.70
C LEU A 13 -4.54 6.36 5.11
N ASP A 14 -5.44 7.34 5.21
CA ASP A 14 -5.93 7.85 6.48
C ASP A 14 -6.76 6.80 7.24
N GLU A 15 -7.56 6.03 6.52
CA GLU A 15 -8.29 4.88 7.05
C GLU A 15 -7.32 3.77 7.49
N LEU A 16 -6.26 3.51 6.74
CA LEU A 16 -5.23 2.54 7.12
C LEU A 16 -4.49 2.98 8.39
N HIS A 17 -4.14 4.26 8.53
CA HIS A 17 -3.59 4.83 9.77
C HIS A 17 -4.55 4.69 10.94
N THR A 18 -5.83 4.99 10.72
CA THR A 18 -6.89 4.84 11.72
C THR A 18 -7.03 3.38 12.16
N LEU A 19 -7.05 2.44 11.21
CA LEU A 19 -7.10 1.00 11.48
C LEU A 19 -5.93 0.55 12.35
N PHE A 20 -4.70 0.94 12.00
CA PHE A 20 -3.52 0.61 12.80
C PHE A 20 -3.60 1.18 14.22
N SER A 21 -4.07 2.42 14.37
CA SER A 21 -4.28 3.05 15.67
C SER A 21 -5.26 2.26 16.54
N VAL A 22 -6.43 1.88 15.99
CA VAL A 22 -7.46 1.07 16.68
C VAL A 22 -6.92 -0.31 17.07
N MET A 23 -6.06 -0.90 16.23
CA MET A 23 -5.42 -2.19 16.49
C MET A 23 -4.16 -2.10 17.37
N ASN A 24 -3.90 -0.94 17.98
CA ASN A 24 -2.77 -0.67 18.87
C ASN A 24 -1.38 -0.80 18.22
N TYR A 25 -1.29 -0.69 16.90
CA TYR A 25 0.00 -0.54 16.23
C TYR A 25 0.59 0.85 16.52
N LYS A 26 1.91 0.91 16.63
CA LYS A 26 2.66 2.15 16.88
C LYS A 26 3.55 2.44 15.69
N LEU A 27 3.51 3.68 15.22
CA LEU A 27 4.42 4.15 14.19
C LEU A 27 5.82 4.33 14.81
N LYS A 28 6.80 3.56 14.33
CA LYS A 28 8.22 3.68 14.72
C LYS A 28 9.06 3.67 13.46
N ASN A 29 9.94 4.65 13.27
CA ASN A 29 10.81 4.74 12.09
C ASN A 29 10.04 4.57 10.77
N HIS A 30 8.90 5.24 10.62
CA HIS A 30 8.03 5.19 9.42
C HIS A 30 7.38 3.83 9.13
N VAL A 31 7.34 2.90 10.09
CA VAL A 31 6.64 1.61 9.96
C VAL A 31 5.74 1.34 11.17
N TYR A 32 4.61 0.69 10.96
CA TYR A 32 3.72 0.28 12.05
C TYR A 32 4.18 -1.04 12.67
N VAL A 33 4.29 -1.06 13.99
CA VAL A 33 4.63 -2.26 14.76
C VAL A 33 3.66 -2.45 15.92
N ASN A 34 3.20 -3.67 16.13
CA ASN A 34 2.34 -4.01 17.25
C ASN A 34 3.18 -4.42 18.47
N PRO A 35 2.93 -3.88 19.68
CA PRO A 35 3.69 -4.23 20.88
C PRO A 35 3.54 -5.70 21.29
N ASP A 36 2.42 -6.35 20.94
CA ASP A 36 2.14 -7.75 21.25
C ASP A 36 2.72 -8.70 20.18
N GLY A 37 3.49 -8.18 19.22
CA GLY A 37 4.14 -8.97 18.17
C GLY A 37 3.20 -9.49 17.07
N ARG A 38 2.02 -8.87 16.91
CA ARG A 38 1.12 -9.13 15.77
C ARG A 38 1.75 -8.63 14.47
N ILE A 39 1.55 -9.37 13.38
CA ILE A 39 2.09 -9.05 12.06
C ILE A 39 0.94 -8.76 11.08
N PRO A 40 0.92 -7.59 10.42
CA PRO A 40 -0.07 -7.30 9.40
C PRO A 40 0.27 -8.01 8.09
N VAL A 41 -0.76 -8.51 7.43
CA VAL A 41 -0.71 -9.20 6.12
C VAL A 41 -1.66 -8.49 5.17
N PHE A 42 -1.11 -7.80 4.18
CA PHE A 42 -1.88 -7.12 3.14
C PHE A 42 -2.28 -8.11 2.05
N LEU A 43 -3.57 -8.19 1.74
CA LEU A 43 -4.11 -9.10 0.73
C LEU A 43 -3.99 -8.61 -0.72
N GLY A 44 -3.47 -7.41 -0.93
CA GLY A 44 -3.29 -6.80 -2.25
C GLY A 44 -4.08 -5.51 -2.36
N ASP A 45 -4.28 -5.06 -3.60
CA ASP A 45 -5.09 -3.91 -3.96
C ASP A 45 -4.90 -2.69 -3.04
N ILE A 46 -3.63 -2.35 -2.83
CA ILE A 46 -3.22 -1.21 -2.02
C ILE A 46 -3.26 0.12 -2.79
N THR A 47 -3.39 0.05 -4.12
CA THR A 47 -3.44 1.19 -5.05
C THR A 47 -4.80 1.30 -5.70
N ASP A 48 -4.97 2.34 -6.52
CA ASP A 48 -6.14 2.67 -7.32
C ASP A 48 -7.31 3.19 -6.48
N ARG A 49 -8.14 4.05 -7.09
CA ARG A 49 -9.38 4.65 -6.55
C ARG A 49 -9.18 5.72 -5.48
N GLY A 50 -8.47 5.43 -4.40
CA GLY A 50 -8.24 6.40 -3.32
C GLY A 50 -7.20 7.45 -3.68
N PRO A 51 -7.08 8.50 -2.83
CA PRO A 51 -6.33 9.71 -3.13
C PRO A 51 -4.83 9.64 -2.80
N ALA A 52 -4.38 8.58 -2.11
CA ALA A 52 -3.01 8.48 -1.59
C ALA A 52 -2.38 7.13 -1.94
N SER A 53 -2.48 6.72 -3.21
CA SER A 53 -1.95 5.46 -3.72
C SER A 53 -0.43 5.37 -3.56
N ILE A 54 0.31 6.42 -3.94
CA ILE A 54 1.77 6.42 -3.88
C ILE A 54 2.25 6.37 -2.43
N GLU A 55 1.65 7.15 -1.53
CA GLU A 55 2.00 7.10 -0.10
C GLU A 55 1.66 5.74 0.52
N THR A 56 0.56 5.12 0.10
CA THR A 56 0.21 3.76 0.54
C THR A 56 1.27 2.74 0.07
N ILE A 57 1.74 2.85 -1.18
CA ILE A 57 2.85 2.04 -1.69
C ILE A 57 4.10 2.25 -0.84
N ARG A 58 4.48 3.50 -0.55
CA ARG A 58 5.66 3.84 0.28
C ARG A 58 5.56 3.20 1.66
N LEU A 59 4.41 3.30 2.33
CA LEU A 59 4.18 2.70 3.64
C LEU A 59 4.32 1.17 3.59
N VAL A 60 3.61 0.51 2.67
CA VAL A 60 3.61 -0.95 2.56
C VAL A 60 5.01 -1.46 2.17
N TYR A 61 5.70 -0.77 1.25
CA TYR A 61 7.07 -1.08 0.88
C TYR A 61 8.03 -0.99 2.07
N ASN A 62 7.92 0.05 2.90
CA ASN A 62 8.75 0.20 4.10
C ASN A 62 8.47 -0.91 5.11
N MET A 63 7.20 -1.27 5.31
CA MET A 63 6.80 -2.33 6.24
C MET A 63 7.22 -3.73 5.77
N VAL A 64 7.06 -4.03 4.49
CA VAL A 64 7.31 -5.36 3.93
C VAL A 64 8.78 -5.53 3.55
N VAL A 65 9.30 -4.66 2.69
CA VAL A 65 10.62 -4.84 2.06
C VAL A 65 11.76 -4.30 2.92
N LYS A 66 11.60 -3.09 3.47
CA LYS A 66 12.70 -2.44 4.22
C LYS A 66 12.86 -2.95 5.64
N SER A 67 11.76 -3.27 6.32
CA SER A 67 11.78 -3.58 7.76
C SER A 67 11.36 -5.00 8.13
N ASN A 68 10.83 -5.77 7.16
CA ASN A 68 10.34 -7.13 7.36
C ASN A 68 9.34 -7.24 8.53
N LYS A 69 8.45 -6.24 8.65
CA LYS A 69 7.42 -6.11 9.70
C LYS A 69 6.01 -6.42 9.22
N ALA A 70 5.83 -6.70 7.93
CA ALA A 70 4.55 -7.05 7.33
C ALA A 70 4.74 -8.05 6.18
N TYR A 71 3.65 -8.71 5.79
CA TYR A 71 3.59 -9.51 4.57
C TYR A 71 2.63 -8.87 3.57
N TYR A 72 2.84 -9.17 2.29
CA TYR A 72 2.04 -8.66 1.18
C TYR A 72 1.85 -9.73 0.13
N VAL A 73 0.63 -9.83 -0.38
CA VAL A 73 0.26 -10.64 -1.55
C VAL A 73 -0.26 -9.69 -2.63
N PRO A 74 0.20 -9.80 -3.89
CA PRO A 74 -0.26 -8.90 -4.95
C PRO A 74 -1.71 -9.21 -5.37
N GLY A 75 -2.51 -8.14 -5.49
CA GLY A 75 -3.87 -8.19 -6.04
C GLY A 75 -3.93 -7.89 -7.55
N ASN A 76 -5.13 -7.91 -8.12
CA ASN A 76 -5.33 -7.67 -9.56
C ASN A 76 -5.07 -6.22 -9.96
N HIS A 77 -5.39 -5.24 -9.10
CA HIS A 77 -5.07 -3.84 -9.35
C HIS A 77 -3.55 -3.63 -9.34
N CYS A 78 -2.86 -4.24 -8.38
CA CYS A 78 -1.40 -4.22 -8.32
C CYS A 78 -0.73 -4.79 -9.59
N ASN A 79 -1.25 -5.91 -10.12
CA ASN A 79 -0.74 -6.49 -11.37
C ASN A 79 -1.03 -5.61 -12.60
N LYS A 80 -2.13 -4.85 -12.59
CA LYS A 80 -2.42 -3.88 -13.66
C LYS A 80 -1.44 -2.71 -13.64
N LEU A 81 -1.18 -2.14 -12.45
CA LEU A 81 -0.19 -1.09 -12.27
C LEU A 81 1.24 -1.57 -12.61
N TYR A 82 1.59 -2.80 -12.22
CA TYR A 82 2.86 -3.41 -12.61
C TYR A 82 3.03 -3.45 -14.15
N ARG A 83 2.00 -3.89 -14.88
CA ARG A 83 2.02 -3.88 -16.35
C ARG A 83 2.11 -2.47 -16.94
N TYR A 84 1.50 -1.47 -16.30
CA TYR A 84 1.66 -0.06 -16.67
C TYR A 84 3.13 0.35 -16.61
N PHE A 85 3.83 0.06 -15.51
CA PHE A 85 5.25 0.39 -15.36
C PHE A 85 6.17 -0.35 -16.34
N LEU A 86 5.76 -1.52 -16.83
CA LEU A 86 6.47 -2.22 -17.92
C LEU A 86 6.27 -1.56 -19.30
N GLY A 87 5.47 -0.49 -19.42
CA GLY A 87 5.17 0.17 -20.68
C GLY A 87 4.08 -0.52 -21.50
N ASN A 88 3.34 -1.46 -20.92
CA ASN A 88 2.22 -2.09 -21.62
C ASN A 88 1.06 -1.11 -21.79
N ASN A 89 0.35 -1.21 -22.92
CA ASN A 89 -0.84 -0.40 -23.19
C ASN A 89 -2.05 -0.88 -22.36
N VAL A 90 -2.08 -0.51 -21.08
CA VAL A 90 -3.20 -0.78 -20.17
C VAL A 90 -4.20 0.36 -20.16
N GLN A 91 -5.49 0.04 -20.02
CA GLN A 91 -6.52 1.06 -19.90
C GLN A 91 -6.45 1.76 -18.53
N LEU A 92 -6.28 3.08 -18.53
CA LEU A 92 -6.36 3.93 -17.33
C LEU A 92 -7.83 4.15 -16.93
N LYS A 93 -8.42 3.09 -16.36
CA LYS A 93 -9.81 3.03 -15.89
C LYS A 93 -9.88 2.22 -14.61
N HIS A 94 -11.01 2.34 -13.91
CA HIS A 94 -11.34 1.60 -12.69
C HIS A 94 -10.43 1.96 -11.50
N GLY A 95 -9.96 3.21 -11.44
CA GLY A 95 -9.16 3.75 -10.36
C GLY A 95 -7.67 3.83 -10.66
N LEU A 96 -7.16 3.19 -11.71
CA LEU A 96 -5.73 3.30 -12.07
C LEU A 96 -5.36 4.74 -12.47
N GLU A 97 -6.31 5.48 -13.00
CA GLU A 97 -6.18 6.89 -13.36
C GLU A 97 -5.68 7.75 -12.19
N THR A 98 -6.17 7.53 -10.96
CA THR A 98 -5.75 8.32 -9.80
C THR A 98 -4.29 8.02 -9.43
N THR A 99 -3.92 6.75 -9.39
CA THR A 99 -2.53 6.34 -9.11
C THR A 99 -1.55 6.83 -10.16
N VAL A 100 -1.93 6.81 -11.44
CA VAL A 100 -1.07 7.30 -12.53
C VAL A 100 -0.94 8.82 -12.49
N GLU A 101 -2.01 9.54 -12.15
CA GLU A 101 -1.95 10.99 -11.92
C GLU A 101 -0.98 11.33 -10.78
N GLU A 102 -1.11 10.67 -9.61
CA GLU A 102 -0.17 10.83 -8.50
C GLU A 102 1.28 10.55 -8.95
N TYR A 103 1.51 9.43 -9.65
CA TYR A 103 2.83 9.05 -10.16
C TYR A 103 3.44 10.10 -11.09
N ASN A 104 2.66 10.65 -12.03
CA ASN A 104 3.16 11.65 -12.97
C ASN A 104 3.48 13.01 -12.32
N THR A 105 3.00 13.25 -11.10
CA THR A 105 3.33 14.45 -10.33
C THR A 105 4.62 14.32 -9.52
N LEU A 106 5.21 13.11 -9.48
CA LEU A 106 6.45 12.87 -8.75
C LEU A 106 7.65 13.54 -9.44
N PRO A 107 8.65 14.00 -8.67
CA PRO A 107 9.91 14.47 -9.24
C PRO A 107 10.61 13.35 -10.02
N GLU A 108 11.32 13.68 -11.11
CA GLU A 108 12.09 12.70 -11.90
C GLU A 108 13.18 11.95 -11.10
N THR A 109 13.55 12.48 -9.94
CA THR A 109 14.57 11.89 -9.05
C THR A 109 14.03 10.76 -8.17
N GLU A 110 12.73 10.51 -8.21
CA GLU A 110 12.04 9.51 -7.38
C GLU A 110 11.67 8.24 -8.15
#